data_AF-A0A6N8NJ00-F1
#
_entry.id   AF-A0A6N8NJ00-F1
#
_cell.length_a   1.000
_cell.length_b   1.000
_cell.length_c   1.000
_cell.angle_alpha   90.00
_cell.angle_beta   90.00
_cell.angle_gamma   90.00
#
_symmetry.space_group_name_H-M   'P 1'
#
loop_
_entity.id
_entity.type
_entity.pdbx_description
1 polymer ?
#
loop_
_entity_poly.entity_id
_entity_poly.type
_entity_poly.pdbx_seq_one_letter_code
_entity_poly.pdbx_strand_id
1 'polypeptide(L)'
;TGKVIIETLGNAEPLHTPGIVVYQHGPFAWGKDAHDAVHNAVVMEEVAKMAWIARSINPQLNHIDSFLMNKHFMRKHGPNAYYGQK
;
A
#
# COMPACT_ATOMS: atom_id res chain seq x y z
N THR A 1 11.24 -11.48 -11.69
CA THR A 1 10.22 -10.62 -11.05
C THR A 1 9.36 -11.37 -10.04
N GLY A 2 8.45 -12.27 -10.43
CA GLY A 2 7.50 -12.90 -9.50
C GLY A 2 8.11 -13.62 -8.28
N LYS A 3 9.20 -14.39 -8.46
CA LYS A 3 9.90 -15.05 -7.34
C LYS A 3 10.40 -14.07 -6.27
N VAL A 4 10.97 -12.94 -6.69
CA VAL A 4 11.50 -11.90 -5.79
C VAL A 4 10.37 -11.18 -5.07
N ILE A 5 9.22 -10.98 -5.73
CA ILE A 5 8.02 -10.44 -5.09
C ILE A 5 7.55 -11.36 -3.97
N ILE A 6 7.44 -12.67 -4.23
CA ILE A 6 7.03 -13.67 -3.23
C ILE A 6 8.02 -13.69 -2.05
N GLU A 7 9.33 -13.69 -2.34
CA GLU A 7 10.37 -13.63 -1.33
C GLU A 7 10.27 -12.37 -0.45
N THR A 8 9.98 -11.22 -1.06
CA THR A 8 9.87 -9.93 -0.36
C THR A 8 8.62 -9.83 0.51
N LEU A 9 7.50 -10.42 0.08
CA LEU A 9 6.27 -10.49 0.87
C LEU A 9 6.42 -11.45 2.07
N GLY A 10 7.19 -12.52 1.92
CA GLY A 10 7.42 -13.50 2.98
C GLY A 10 6.11 -14.09 3.50
N ASN A 11 5.85 -13.91 4.80
CA ASN A 11 4.63 -14.40 5.46
C ASN A 11 3.52 -13.33 5.58
N ALA A 12 3.68 -12.16 4.96
CA ALA A 12 2.66 -11.12 5.00
C ALA A 12 1.43 -11.53 4.18
N GLU A 13 0.24 -11.19 4.66
CA GLU A 13 -1.02 -11.34 3.91
C GLU A 13 -0.99 -10.40 2.69
N PRO A 14 -0.95 -10.91 1.44
CA PRO A 14 -0.77 -10.06 0.26
C PRO A 14 -1.87 -9.01 0.09
N LEU A 15 -3.10 -9.29 0.51
CA LEU A 15 -4.20 -8.33 0.40
C LEU A 15 -4.11 -7.18 1.42
N HIS A 16 -3.25 -7.27 2.43
CA HIS A 16 -2.97 -6.16 3.35
C HIS A 16 -1.95 -5.16 2.80
N THR A 17 -1.13 -5.57 1.83
CA THR A 17 -0.16 -4.71 1.14
C THR A 17 -0.27 -4.96 -0.37
N PRO A 18 -1.32 -4.40 -1.02
CA PRO A 18 -1.71 -4.78 -2.38
C PRO A 18 -0.84 -4.16 -3.50
N GLY A 19 0.46 -4.00 -3.26
CA GLY A 19 1.40 -3.53 -4.26
C GLY A 19 2.85 -3.53 -3.79
N ILE A 20 3.77 -3.55 -4.74
CA ILE A 20 5.22 -3.60 -4.51
C ILE A 20 5.97 -2.91 -5.64
N VAL A 21 7.09 -2.26 -5.33
CA VAL A 21 8.02 -1.72 -6.33
C VAL A 21 9.14 -2.72 -6.54
N VAL A 22 9.34 -3.15 -7.78
CA VAL A 22 10.48 -4.00 -8.14
C VAL A 22 11.64 -3.12 -8.59
N TYR A 23 12.80 -3.33 -7.97
CA TYR A 23 14.03 -2.58 -8.24
C TYR A 23 14.40 -2.59 -9.73
N GLN A 24 14.75 -1.42 -10.27
CA GLN A 24 15.03 -1.18 -11.71
C GLN A 24 13.95 -1.68 -12.67
N HIS A 25 12.69 -1.75 -12.21
CA HIS A 25 11.59 -2.20 -13.04
C HIS A 25 10.41 -1.23 -12.90
N GLY A 26 9.58 -1.43 -11.87
CA GLY A 26 8.38 -0.61 -11.71
C GLY A 26 7.41 -1.19 -10.68
N PRO A 27 6.23 -0.55 -10.53
CA PRO A 27 5.20 -0.99 -9.60
C PRO A 27 4.46 -2.23 -10.12
N PHE A 28 4.08 -3.10 -9.20
CA PHE A 28 3.10 -4.16 -9.41
C PHE A 28 2.03 -4.02 -8.34
N ALA A 29 0.77 -4.04 -8.74
CA ALA A 29 -0.39 -3.96 -7.84
C ALA A 29 -1.33 -5.13 -8.07
N TRP A 30 -2.08 -5.50 -7.05
CA TRP A 30 -3.07 -6.58 -7.10
C TRP A 30 -4.30 -6.23 -6.26
N GLY A 31 -5.33 -7.05 -6.37
CA GLY A 31 -6.60 -6.84 -5.67
C GLY A 31 -7.44 -8.11 -5.72
N LYS A 32 -8.63 -8.06 -5.11
CA LYS A 32 -9.58 -9.19 -5.10
C LYS A 32 -10.11 -9.52 -6.50
N ASP A 33 -10.17 -8.52 -7.36
CA ASP A 33 -10.53 -8.61 -8.76
C ASP A 33 -9.74 -7.59 -9.59
N ALA A 34 -9.96 -7.58 -10.91
CA ALA A 34 -9.26 -6.67 -11.81
C ALA A 34 -9.54 -5.19 -11.52
N HIS A 35 -10.76 -4.84 -11.10
CA HIS A 35 -11.12 -3.45 -10.80
C HIS A 35 -10.42 -2.98 -9.52
N ASP A 36 -10.41 -3.81 -8.48
CA ASP A 36 -9.69 -3.55 -7.23
C ASP A 36 -8.17 -3.45 -7.45
N ALA A 37 -7.60 -4.29 -8.32
CA ALA A 37 -6.18 -4.22 -8.67
C ALA A 37 -5.82 -2.88 -9.35
N VAL A 38 -6.67 -2.39 -10.26
CA VAL A 38 -6.48 -1.08 -10.90
C VAL A 38 -6.66 0.05 -9.88
N HIS A 39 -7.64 -0.05 -8.98
CA HIS A 39 -7.81 0.92 -7.90
C HIS A 39 -6.54 1.02 -7.03
N ASN A 40 -5.99 -0.11 -6.61
CA ASN A 40 -4.76 -0.16 -5.82
C ASN A 40 -3.55 0.39 -6.59
N ALA A 41 -3.46 0.15 -7.90
CA ALA A 41 -2.42 0.72 -8.75
C ALA A 41 -2.47 2.26 -8.80
N VAL A 42 -3.68 2.84 -8.94
CA VAL A 42 -3.87 4.29 -8.93
C VAL A 42 -3.52 4.87 -7.56
N VAL A 43 -3.97 4.25 -6.47
CA VAL A 43 -3.63 4.68 -5.11
C VAL A 43 -2.11 4.65 -4.89
N MET A 44 -1.43 3.61 -5.37
CA MET A 44 0.03 3.46 -5.26
C MET A 44 0.78 4.60 -5.97
N GLU A 45 0.35 5.01 -7.16
CA GLU A 45 0.92 6.15 -7.89
C GLU A 45 0.70 7.47 -7.14
N GLU A 46 -0.52 7.72 -6.65
CA GLU A 46 -0.84 8.96 -5.95
C GLU A 46 -0.02 9.11 -4.66
N VAL A 47 0.12 8.03 -3.87
CA VAL A 47 0.94 8.07 -2.65
C VAL A 47 2.43 8.20 -2.96
N ALA A 48 2.92 7.60 -4.06
CA ALA A 48 4.31 7.76 -4.50
C ALA A 48 4.61 9.21 -4.90
N LYS A 49 3.72 9.84 -5.68
CA LYS A 49 3.83 11.25 -6.05
C LYS A 49 3.78 12.17 -4.83
N MET A 50 2.83 11.95 -3.91
CA MET A 50 2.75 12.72 -2.66
C MET A 50 4.01 12.55 -1.80
N ALA A 51 4.54 11.32 -1.69
CA ALA A 51 5.77 11.06 -0.95
C ALA A 51 6.98 11.75 -1.58
N TRP A 52 7.11 11.73 -2.92
CA TRP A 52 8.15 12.44 -3.64
C TRP A 52 8.13 13.95 -3.36
N ILE A 53 6.96 14.58 -3.47
CA ILE A 53 6.79 16.00 -3.19
C ILE A 53 7.09 16.31 -1.72
N ALA A 54 6.50 15.56 -0.79
CA ALA A 54 6.64 15.80 0.64
C ALA A 54 8.10 15.67 1.11
N ARG A 55 8.84 14.69 0.58
CA ARG A 55 10.26 14.49 0.88
C ARG A 55 11.16 15.53 0.20
N SER A 56 10.75 16.05 -0.96
CA SER A 56 11.45 17.17 -1.60
C SER A 56 11.31 18.47 -0.79
N ILE A 57 10.17 18.68 -0.11
CA ILE A 57 9.93 19.82 0.78
C ILE A 57 10.64 19.64 2.13
N ASN A 58 10.52 18.44 2.73
CA ASN A 58 11.14 18.11 4.01
C ASN A 58 11.92 16.78 3.90
N PRO A 59 13.24 16.82 3.67
CA PRO A 59 14.07 15.61 3.62
C PRO A 59 14.09 14.82 4.93
N GLN A 60 13.79 15.46 6.07
CA GLN A 60 13.74 14.85 7.40
C GLN A 60 12.32 14.35 7.78
N LEU A 61 11.39 14.30 6.83
CA LEU A 61 10.02 13.84 7.08
C LEU A 61 10.04 12.39 7.62
N ASN A 62 9.46 12.19 8.80
CA ASN A 62 9.32 10.87 9.41
C ASN A 62 8.03 10.18 8.96
N HIS A 63 7.97 8.87 9.20
CA HIS A 63 6.75 8.09 8.98
C HIS A 63 5.62 8.58 9.89
N ILE A 64 4.37 8.37 9.46
CA ILE A 64 3.19 8.62 10.28
C ILE A 64 3.24 7.78 11.56
N ASP A 65 2.67 8.32 12.64
CA ASP A 65 2.51 7.59 13.90
C ASP A 65 1.85 6.20 13.69
N SER A 66 2.40 5.19 14.37
CA SER A 66 2.00 3.80 14.20
C SER A 66 0.56 3.54 14.67
N PHE A 67 0.11 4.23 15.73
CA PHE A 67 -1.27 4.10 16.19
C PHE A 67 -2.24 4.66 15.13
N LEU A 68 -1.91 5.81 14.55
CA LEU A 68 -2.72 6.39 13.48
C LEU A 68 -2.76 5.50 12.22
N MET A 69 -1.61 4.96 11.79
CA MET A 69 -1.53 4.02 10.68
C MET A 69 -2.43 2.80 10.91
N ASN A 70 -2.28 2.15 12.06
CA ASN A 70 -3.05 0.97 12.43
C ASN A 70 -4.55 1.26 12.51
N LYS A 71 -4.94 2.41 13.07
CA LYS A 71 -6.34 2.84 13.14
C LYS A 71 -6.95 2.97 11.73
N HIS A 72 -6.25 3.60 10.79
CA HIS A 72 -6.74 3.77 9.42
C HIS A 72 -6.83 2.44 8.67
N PHE A 73 -5.86 1.54 8.86
CA PHE A 73 -5.87 0.21 8.26
C PHE A 73 -7.02 -0.66 8.81
N MET A 74 -7.10 -0.79 10.14
CA MET A 74 -8.09 -1.63 10.82
C MET A 74 -9.53 -1.16 10.59
N ARG A 75 -9.75 0.13 10.29
CA ARG A 75 -11.07 0.66 9.92
C ARG A 75 -11.68 -0.04 8.69
N LYS A 76 -10.85 -0.55 7.77
CA LYS A 76 -11.27 -1.25 6.55
C LYS A 76 -11.04 -2.76 6.59
N HIS A 77 -10.00 -3.22 7.30
CA HIS A 77 -9.53 -4.62 7.25
C HIS A 77 -9.61 -5.36 8.60
N GLY A 78 -10.00 -4.69 9.70
CA GLY A 78 -10.09 -5.29 11.02
C GLY A 78 -11.39 -6.08 11.25
N PRO A 79 -11.47 -6.88 12.33
CA PRO A 79 -12.68 -7.65 12.69
C PRO A 79 -13.93 -6.78 12.88
N ASN A 80 -13.74 -5.50 13.23
CA ASN A 80 -14.80 -4.50 13.41
C ASN A 80 -14.77 -3.44 12.29
N ALA A 81 -14.36 -3.80 11.07
CA ALA A 81 -14.34 -2.88 9.94
C ALA A 81 -15.74 -2.28 9.71
N TYR A 82 -15.83 -0.95 9.73
CA TYR A 82 -17.09 -0.20 9.68
C TYR A 82 -17.19 0.74 8.48
N TYR A 83 -16.14 0.83 7.66
CA TYR A 83 -16.10 1.68 6.48
C TYR A 83 -16.36 0.84 5.22
N GLY A 84 -17.42 1.16 4.47
CA GLY A 84 -17.89 0.37 3.33
C GLY A 84 -19.01 -0.63 3.65
N GLN A 85 -19.52 -0.63 4.89
CA GLN A 85 -20.77 -1.31 5.20
C GLN A 85 -21.93 -0.56 4.54
N LYS A 86 -22.66 -1.26 3.66
CA LYS A 86 -24.03 -0.89 3.30
C LYS A 86 -24.96 -1.31 4.42
#